data_AF-Q8R6X0-F1
#
_entry.id   AF-Q8R6X0-F1
#
_cell.length_a   1.000
_cell.length_b   1.000
_cell.length_c   1.000
_cell.angle_alpha   90.00
_cell.angle_beta   90.00
_cell.angle_gamma   90.00
#
_symmetry.space_group_name_H-M   'P 1'
#
loop_
_entity.id
_entity.type
_entity.pdbx_description
1 polymer ?
#
loop_
_entity_poly.entity_id
_entity_poly.type
_entity_poly.pdbx_seq_one_letter_code
_entity_poly.pdbx_strand_id
1 'polypeptide(L)'
;MAKQENKAKISIELDLDHPTGNFWIDNGLVYLVNQFGKGVFGSEEILNHLVGKLLQETGNKGEYYDEVTGEVKEYDKVNWVYPTNYFIKSVDSPPKVKIKIEGKEREFPTSPPRPTLKFELTKSQNYCHFCGEKSRVAKIKMWMFPFVVTQDKFSNFYSQGKGDIFLCPRCALAGLAGYLTWLWIAQGKTVHFFLFYSNLKELQVFHKEVIEPSQISGGKGGNVKLPFYGPYLHETTIALLLKLFNYVEGQEEEDQISPEGRDLLARLLGAEEVVPAAPLTLYAVSGVVGQAFDMKSFQEFSRLHLLYRLYKAWKEKLVKAPNPHQTVVNIFRQFQVREGNQYNTLWREKVCWAVLEFTDPFPHIESFLFEGRAKEKSPSPLVWGTEEVFQYYAKEVLSVDENLLKILRGFGYSLGTKAEEKKDMGLLYALRNAKNVEEFLKILNDIQFRLEITIPEKLLELGQGERIAGTPWLRVKTLLSIFAMNSYLRASSGNKKEGGEEYEQSAE
;
A
#
# COMPACT_ATOMS: atom_id res chain seq x y z
N MET A 1 -7.04 -3.13 57.36
CA MET A 1 -6.84 -4.49 56.81
C MET A 1 -7.28 -4.51 55.36
N ALA A 2 -6.32 -4.36 54.44
CA ALA A 2 -6.57 -4.32 53.01
C ALA A 2 -6.86 -5.73 52.48
N LYS A 3 -7.98 -5.90 51.77
CA LYS A 3 -8.22 -7.07 50.93
C LYS A 3 -7.21 -7.02 49.78
N GLN A 4 -6.11 -7.75 49.90
CA GLN A 4 -5.34 -8.21 48.75
C GLN A 4 -6.25 -9.18 47.99
N GLU A 5 -6.99 -8.67 47.00
CA GLU A 5 -7.61 -9.50 45.99
C GLU A 5 -6.47 -10.23 45.25
N ASN A 6 -6.38 -11.53 45.51
CA ASN A 6 -5.53 -12.47 44.79
C ASN A 6 -5.96 -12.44 43.31
N LYS A 7 -5.39 -11.53 42.50
CA LYS A 7 -5.46 -11.59 41.04
C LYS A 7 -4.76 -12.89 40.64
N ALA A 8 -5.53 -13.95 40.41
CA ALA A 8 -5.01 -15.17 39.82
C ALA A 8 -4.22 -14.79 38.56
N LYS A 9 -2.92 -15.11 38.54
CA LYS A 9 -2.05 -14.90 37.37
C LYS A 9 -2.68 -15.65 36.20
N ILE A 10 -3.18 -14.92 35.22
CA ILE A 10 -3.75 -15.51 34.01
C ILE A 10 -2.60 -15.99 33.14
N SER A 11 -2.54 -17.28 32.88
CA SER A 11 -1.62 -17.87 31.91
C SER A 11 -2.28 -17.96 30.54
N ILE A 12 -1.47 -17.86 29.50
CA ILE A 12 -1.88 -18.02 28.10
C ILE A 12 -0.98 -19.02 27.40
N GLU A 13 -1.57 -19.89 26.58
CA GLU A 13 -0.85 -20.81 25.72
C GLU A 13 -0.55 -20.15 24.38
N LEU A 14 0.72 -20.16 23.99
CA LEU A 14 1.22 -19.69 22.71
C LEU A 14 1.57 -20.90 21.85
N ASP A 15 0.79 -21.10 20.80
CA ASP A 15 0.99 -22.10 19.79
C ASP A 15 0.48 -21.60 18.43
N LEU A 16 0.89 -22.30 17.36
CA LEU A 16 0.49 -22.00 15.98
C LEU A 16 -0.46 -23.04 15.39
N ASP A 17 -0.92 -23.99 16.21
CA ASP A 17 -1.77 -25.11 15.80
C ASP A 17 -3.26 -24.75 15.96
N HIS A 18 -3.57 -23.66 16.68
CA HIS A 18 -4.92 -23.08 16.84
C HIS A 18 -5.03 -21.66 16.23
N PRO A 19 -5.08 -21.52 14.88
CA PRO A 19 -5.31 -20.23 14.23
C PRO A 19 -6.67 -19.63 14.58
N THR A 20 -6.74 -18.30 14.58
CA THR A 20 -8.02 -17.59 14.76
C THR A 20 -8.73 -17.33 13.43
N GLY A 21 -8.00 -17.43 12.30
CA GLY A 21 -8.53 -17.08 10.98
C GLY A 21 -8.61 -15.57 10.74
N ASN A 22 -8.17 -14.76 11.71
CA ASN A 22 -8.16 -13.31 11.58
C ASN A 22 -6.75 -12.79 11.32
N PHE A 23 -6.55 -12.14 10.16
CA PHE A 23 -5.24 -11.69 9.71
C PHE A 23 -4.48 -10.84 10.74
N TRP A 24 -5.16 -9.98 11.51
CA TRP A 24 -4.52 -9.11 12.49
C TRP A 24 -4.06 -9.88 13.73
N ILE A 25 -4.96 -10.69 14.31
CA ILE A 25 -4.67 -11.46 15.52
C ILE A 25 -3.65 -12.56 15.22
N ASP A 26 -3.75 -13.23 14.08
CA ASP A 26 -2.84 -14.29 13.69
C ASP A 26 -1.42 -13.77 13.42
N ASN A 27 -1.26 -12.57 12.83
CA ASN A 27 0.04 -11.91 12.74
C ASN A 27 0.63 -11.64 14.13
N GLY A 28 -0.18 -11.16 15.06
CA GLY A 28 0.25 -10.95 16.43
C GLY A 28 0.59 -12.23 17.19
N LEU A 29 -0.13 -13.33 16.93
CA LEU A 29 0.21 -14.65 17.48
C LEU A 29 1.57 -15.12 16.97
N VAL A 30 1.83 -14.96 15.67
CA VAL A 30 3.14 -15.24 15.06
C VAL A 30 4.24 -14.43 15.74
N TYR A 31 4.03 -13.13 15.92
CA TYR A 31 4.98 -12.27 16.63
C TYR A 31 5.28 -12.81 18.04
N LEU A 32 4.24 -13.12 18.81
CA LEU A 32 4.40 -13.62 20.17
C LEU A 32 5.17 -14.95 20.20
N VAL A 33 4.87 -15.88 19.30
CA VAL A 33 5.61 -17.16 19.21
C VAL A 33 7.06 -16.95 18.79
N ASN A 34 7.35 -15.98 17.92
CA ASN A 34 8.74 -15.65 17.55
C ASN A 34 9.53 -15.04 18.70
N GLN A 35 8.88 -14.25 19.57
CA GLN A 35 9.56 -13.60 20.70
C GLN A 35 9.69 -14.50 21.94
N PHE A 36 8.66 -15.29 22.27
CA PHE A 36 8.61 -16.08 23.49
C PHE A 36 8.83 -17.58 23.27
N GLY A 37 8.65 -18.07 22.05
CA GLY A 37 8.56 -19.50 21.75
C GLY A 37 7.16 -20.07 21.99
N LYS A 38 6.98 -21.36 21.68
CA LYS A 38 5.75 -22.09 22.02
C LYS A 38 5.76 -22.45 23.50
N GLY A 39 4.64 -22.27 24.20
CA GLY A 39 4.53 -22.61 25.63
C GLY A 39 3.49 -21.80 26.38
N VAL A 40 3.53 -21.87 27.71
CA VAL A 40 2.58 -21.20 28.60
C VAL A 40 3.26 -20.04 29.31
N PHE A 41 2.68 -18.84 29.17
CA PHE A 41 3.27 -17.60 29.67
C PHE A 41 2.27 -16.77 30.48
N GLY A 42 2.76 -15.91 31.36
CA GLY A 42 1.89 -14.99 32.12
C GLY A 42 1.37 -13.85 31.24
N SER A 43 0.08 -13.53 31.34
CA SER A 43 -0.51 -12.42 30.56
C SER A 43 0.12 -11.06 30.87
N GLU A 44 0.52 -10.84 32.13
CA GLU A 44 1.19 -9.59 32.54
C GLU A 44 2.62 -9.49 32.00
N GLU A 45 3.34 -10.61 31.92
CA GLU A 45 4.67 -10.68 31.33
C GLU A 45 4.64 -10.28 29.86
N ILE A 46 3.72 -10.87 29.08
CA ILE A 46 3.54 -10.55 27.67
C ILE A 46 3.08 -9.10 27.49
N LEU A 47 2.13 -8.63 28.29
CA LEU A 47 1.66 -7.24 28.22
C LEU A 47 2.79 -6.25 28.47
N ASN A 48 3.62 -6.49 29.49
CA ASN A 48 4.75 -5.62 29.81
C ASN A 48 5.79 -5.59 28.69
N HIS A 49 6.08 -6.75 28.08
CA HIS A 49 6.96 -6.82 26.91
C HIS A 49 6.41 -6.00 25.73
N LEU A 50 5.13 -6.21 25.38
CA LEU A 50 4.50 -5.50 24.26
C LEU A 50 4.44 -3.99 24.49
N VAL A 51 4.09 -3.55 25.70
CA VAL A 51 4.12 -2.14 26.08
C VAL A 51 5.54 -1.59 25.96
N GLY A 52 6.56 -2.32 26.43
CA GLY A 52 7.96 -1.90 26.29
C GLY A 52 8.40 -1.71 24.83
N LYS A 53 7.91 -2.53 23.90
CA LYS A 53 8.18 -2.42 22.46
C LYS A 53 7.39 -1.32 21.76
N LEU A 54 6.20 -1.00 22.28
CA LEU A 54 5.30 0.00 21.70
C LEU A 54 5.49 1.41 22.27
N LEU A 55 6.46 1.61 23.17
CA LEU A 55 6.82 2.91 23.71
C LEU A 55 8.15 3.42 23.15
N GLN A 56 8.19 4.73 22.92
CA GLN A 56 9.39 5.44 22.52
C GLN A 56 9.52 6.74 23.31
N GLU A 57 10.76 7.15 23.57
CA GLU A 57 11.07 8.46 24.12
C GLU A 57 10.75 9.53 23.08
N THR A 58 10.15 10.64 23.52
CA THR A 58 9.76 11.74 22.62
C THR A 58 10.86 12.80 22.46
N GLY A 59 11.93 12.71 23.25
CA GLY A 59 12.96 13.76 23.38
C GLY A 59 12.49 15.02 24.13
N ASN A 60 11.21 15.08 24.53
CA ASN A 60 10.68 16.19 25.33
C ASN A 60 10.71 15.85 26.82
N LYS A 61 10.91 16.86 27.65
CA LYS A 61 10.80 16.73 29.10
C LYS A 61 9.42 17.11 29.62
N GLY A 62 9.05 16.54 30.76
CA GLY A 62 7.89 16.93 31.57
C GLY A 62 8.30 17.13 33.02
N GLU A 63 7.41 17.74 33.80
CA GLU A 63 7.61 18.00 35.22
C GLU A 63 6.53 17.26 36.02
N TYR A 64 6.90 16.72 37.17
CA TYR A 64 5.97 16.17 38.17
C TYR A 64 6.41 16.60 39.56
N TYR A 65 5.46 16.63 40.50
CA TYR A 65 5.76 16.90 41.89
C TYR A 65 5.96 15.59 42.65
N ASP A 66 7.16 15.40 43.19
CA ASP A 66 7.46 14.26 44.04
C ASP A 66 7.04 14.57 45.48
N GLU A 67 5.96 13.95 45.95
CA GLU A 67 5.44 14.14 47.31
C GLU A 67 6.40 13.65 48.40
N VAL A 68 7.34 12.75 48.07
CA VAL A 68 8.32 12.22 49.03
C VAL A 68 9.43 13.23 49.27
N THR A 69 9.94 13.84 48.20
CA THR A 69 11.01 14.85 48.32
C THR A 69 10.49 16.28 48.47
N GLY A 70 9.21 16.51 48.17
CA GLY A 70 8.60 17.83 48.19
C GLY A 70 9.07 18.75 47.06
N GLU A 71 9.64 18.19 45.99
CA GLU A 71 10.29 18.93 44.90
C GLU A 71 9.65 18.62 43.54
N VAL A 72 9.73 19.59 42.62
CA VAL A 72 9.37 19.37 41.22
C VAL A 72 10.55 18.72 40.51
N LYS A 73 10.32 17.55 39.91
CA LYS A 73 11.32 16.79 39.17
C LYS A 73 10.99 16.72 37.68
N GLU A 74 12.02 16.77 36.86
CA GLU A 74 11.92 16.52 35.43
C GLU A 74 11.91 15.01 35.12
N TYR A 75 11.23 14.64 34.04
CA TYR A 75 11.28 13.29 33.47
C TYR A 75 11.19 13.34 31.94
N ASP A 76 11.73 12.31 31.29
CA ASP A 76 11.63 12.16 29.84
C ASP A 76 10.25 11.64 29.46
N LYS A 77 9.56 12.38 28.58
CA LYS A 77 8.23 11.99 28.11
C LYS A 77 8.35 10.82 27.15
N VAL A 78 7.61 9.77 27.46
CA VAL A 78 7.40 8.61 26.59
C VAL A 78 6.02 8.67 25.95
N ASN A 79 5.90 8.16 24.73
CA ASN A 79 4.64 8.03 24.02
C ASN A 79 4.60 6.71 23.24
N TRP A 80 3.41 6.32 22.81
CA TRP A 80 3.23 5.22 21.87
C TRP A 80 4.02 5.48 20.57
N VAL A 81 4.62 4.43 20.00
CA VAL A 81 5.37 4.50 18.74
C VAL A 81 4.45 4.94 17.61
N TYR A 82 4.91 5.81 16.72
CA TYR A 82 4.13 6.20 15.53
C TYR A 82 4.03 5.02 14.54
N PRO A 83 2.87 4.74 13.91
CA PRO A 83 1.58 5.43 14.01
C PRO A 83 0.63 4.83 15.07
N THR A 84 1.07 3.89 15.90
CA THR A 84 0.24 3.20 16.92
C THR A 84 -0.40 4.17 17.92
N ASN A 85 0.22 5.32 18.16
CA ASN A 85 -0.29 6.41 18.99
C ASN A 85 -1.65 6.99 18.53
N TYR A 86 -2.06 6.77 17.28
CA TYR A 86 -3.40 7.16 16.81
C TYR A 86 -4.50 6.16 17.14
N PHE A 87 -4.12 4.92 17.47
CA PHE A 87 -5.02 3.82 17.83
C PHE A 87 -5.03 3.59 19.35
N ILE A 88 -3.88 3.79 20.00
CA ILE A 88 -3.68 3.61 21.43
C ILE A 88 -3.47 4.99 22.06
N LYS A 89 -4.44 5.41 22.88
CA LYS A 89 -4.41 6.71 23.58
C LYS A 89 -4.35 6.60 25.10
N SER A 90 -4.25 5.38 25.61
CA SER A 90 -4.28 5.14 27.05
C SER A 90 -3.01 5.67 27.70
N VAL A 91 -3.16 6.64 28.59
CA VAL A 91 -2.13 7.19 29.46
C VAL A 91 -2.70 7.15 30.87
N ASP A 92 -1.89 6.78 31.85
CA ASP A 92 -2.31 6.96 33.22
C ASP A 92 -2.59 8.46 33.50
N SER A 93 -3.36 8.73 34.53
CA SER A 93 -3.71 10.09 34.92
C SER A 93 -3.46 10.21 36.41
N PRO A 94 -2.18 10.37 36.81
CA PRO A 94 -1.84 10.55 38.20
C PRO A 94 -2.55 11.79 38.76
N PRO A 95 -2.92 11.78 40.06
CA PRO A 95 -3.49 12.95 40.72
C PRO A 95 -2.65 14.21 40.47
N LYS A 96 -3.31 15.36 40.39
CA LYS A 96 -2.64 16.65 40.25
C LYS A 96 -2.72 17.43 41.55
N VAL A 97 -1.63 18.07 41.93
CA VAL A 97 -1.54 18.93 43.12
C VAL A 97 -1.20 20.35 42.67
N LYS A 98 -1.84 21.34 43.31
CA LYS A 98 -1.58 22.76 43.10
C LYS A 98 -0.46 23.21 44.03
N ILE A 99 0.59 23.78 43.45
CA ILE A 99 1.75 24.24 44.19
C ILE A 99 2.04 25.69 43.82
N LYS A 100 2.28 26.52 44.83
CA LYS A 100 2.73 27.90 44.63
C LYS A 100 4.22 27.92 44.42
N ILE A 101 4.65 28.25 43.21
CA ILE A 101 6.04 28.49 42.85
C ILE A 101 6.13 29.94 42.38
N GLU A 102 7.01 30.74 42.98
CA GLU A 102 7.19 32.17 42.64
C GLU A 102 5.90 33.01 42.67
N GLY A 103 4.99 32.71 43.61
CA GLY A 103 3.72 33.42 43.77
C GLY A 103 2.63 33.06 42.74
N LYS A 104 2.91 32.16 41.79
CA LYS A 104 1.93 31.62 40.84
C LYS A 104 1.56 30.19 41.19
N GLU A 105 0.27 29.87 41.21
CA GLU A 105 -0.21 28.50 41.36
C GLU A 105 -0.02 27.74 40.05
N ARG A 106 0.71 26.63 40.11
CA ARG A 106 0.88 25.68 39.00
C ARG A 106 0.39 24.31 39.43
N GLU A 107 -0.29 23.62 38.52
CA GLU A 107 -0.74 22.23 38.73
C GLU A 107 0.31 21.25 38.20
N PHE A 108 0.77 20.35 39.06
CA PHE A 108 1.71 19.29 38.70
C PHE A 108 1.09 17.91 38.98
N PRO A 109 1.30 16.91 38.11
CA PRO A 109 0.99 15.53 38.45
C PRO A 109 1.88 15.03 39.60
N THR A 110 1.39 14.13 40.45
CA THR A 110 2.15 13.56 41.59
C THR A 110 3.15 12.48 41.21
N SER A 111 3.07 11.99 39.98
CA SER A 111 4.05 11.07 39.40
C SER A 111 4.14 11.31 37.89
N PRO A 112 5.21 10.86 37.21
CA PRO A 112 5.29 10.94 35.76
C PRO A 112 4.12 10.21 35.11
N PRO A 113 3.27 10.87 34.29
CA PRO A 113 2.27 10.19 33.50
C PRO A 113 2.95 9.26 32.49
N ARG A 114 2.59 7.98 32.51
CA ARG A 114 3.08 6.94 31.61
C ARG A 114 1.94 6.32 30.81
N PRO A 115 2.13 6.11 29.51
CA PRO A 115 1.27 5.25 28.73
C PRO A 115 1.15 3.86 29.38
N THR A 116 -0.07 3.45 29.71
CA THR A 116 -0.34 2.16 30.35
C THR A 116 -1.59 1.53 29.77
N LEU A 117 -1.62 0.20 29.70
CA LEU A 117 -2.79 -0.56 29.29
C LEU A 117 -3.32 -1.38 30.45
N LYS A 118 -4.61 -1.21 30.75
CA LYS A 118 -5.30 -2.03 31.75
C LYS A 118 -6.00 -3.19 31.04
N PHE A 119 -5.50 -4.40 31.27
CA PHE A 119 -6.10 -5.62 30.77
C PHE A 119 -7.12 -6.16 31.78
N GLU A 120 -8.39 -5.79 31.60
CA GLU A 120 -9.49 -6.10 32.51
C GLU A 120 -10.34 -7.25 31.95
N LEU A 121 -10.31 -8.38 32.66
CA LEU A 121 -11.15 -9.53 32.34
C LEU A 121 -12.50 -9.48 33.06
N THR A 122 -13.52 -10.02 32.41
CA THR A 122 -14.83 -10.27 32.99
C THR A 122 -14.72 -11.29 34.12
N LYS A 123 -15.63 -11.17 35.11
CA LYS A 123 -15.75 -12.14 36.21
C LYS A 123 -16.27 -13.49 35.71
N SER A 124 -17.24 -13.47 34.79
CA SER A 124 -17.80 -14.65 34.14
C SER A 124 -16.96 -15.10 32.95
N GLN A 125 -17.01 -16.40 32.65
CA GLN A 125 -16.48 -16.92 31.40
C GLN A 125 -17.45 -16.65 30.25
N ASN A 126 -16.91 -16.37 29.07
CA ASN A 126 -17.65 -16.21 27.83
C ASN A 126 -16.83 -16.77 26.66
N TYR A 127 -17.41 -16.86 25.48
CA TYR A 127 -16.71 -17.27 24.27
C TYR A 127 -15.94 -16.09 23.65
N CYS A 128 -14.69 -16.36 23.26
CA CYS A 128 -13.93 -15.46 22.42
C CYS A 128 -14.54 -15.41 21.02
N HIS A 129 -14.81 -14.21 20.51
CA HIS A 129 -15.44 -14.03 19.19
C HIS A 129 -14.49 -14.30 18.02
N PHE A 130 -13.20 -14.53 18.28
CA PHE A 130 -12.18 -14.77 17.25
C PHE A 130 -11.72 -16.22 17.25
N CYS A 131 -11.33 -16.80 18.40
CA CYS A 131 -10.89 -18.20 18.46
C CYS A 131 -11.98 -19.18 18.90
N GLY A 132 -13.15 -18.71 19.33
CA GLY A 132 -14.23 -19.57 19.83
C GLY A 132 -13.98 -20.21 21.20
N GLU A 133 -12.81 -19.99 21.82
CA GLU A 133 -12.48 -20.58 23.12
C GLU A 133 -13.32 -19.97 24.26
N LYS A 134 -13.74 -20.81 25.20
CA LYS A 134 -14.47 -20.38 26.41
C LYS A 134 -13.50 -20.06 27.54
N SER A 135 -13.35 -18.78 27.87
CA SER A 135 -12.43 -18.33 28.93
C SER A 135 -13.00 -17.13 29.68
N ARG A 136 -12.27 -16.61 30.69
CA ARG A 136 -12.49 -15.21 31.10
C ARG A 136 -12.07 -14.31 29.94
N VAL A 137 -12.87 -13.32 29.59
CA VAL A 137 -12.69 -12.52 28.37
C VAL A 137 -12.54 -11.03 28.70
N ALA A 138 -11.93 -10.26 27.81
CA ALA A 138 -11.95 -8.80 27.85
C ALA A 138 -12.93 -8.28 26.80
N LYS A 139 -13.60 -7.16 27.10
CA LYS A 139 -14.31 -6.40 26.08
C LYS A 139 -13.29 -5.81 25.11
N ILE A 140 -13.52 -5.98 23.81
CA ILE A 140 -12.63 -5.52 22.77
C ILE A 140 -12.39 -4.00 22.87
N LYS A 141 -11.17 -3.56 22.61
CA LYS A 141 -10.77 -2.14 22.56
C LYS A 141 -9.91 -1.92 21.33
N MET A 142 -9.81 -0.68 20.85
CA MET A 142 -9.00 -0.35 19.65
C MET A 142 -7.55 -0.81 19.77
N TRP A 143 -6.95 -0.73 20.96
CA TRP A 143 -5.58 -1.22 21.18
C TRP A 143 -5.43 -2.74 21.05
N MET A 144 -6.52 -3.51 21.12
CA MET A 144 -6.52 -4.94 20.83
C MET A 144 -6.80 -5.21 19.35
N PHE A 145 -7.66 -4.41 18.71
CA PHE A 145 -8.01 -4.58 17.31
C PHE A 145 -8.38 -3.22 16.69
N PRO A 146 -7.59 -2.68 15.76
CA PRO A 146 -7.76 -1.31 15.25
C PRO A 146 -9.05 -1.11 14.46
N PHE A 147 -9.61 -2.18 13.90
CA PHE A 147 -10.83 -2.12 13.09
C PHE A 147 -12.11 -2.22 13.92
N VAL A 148 -12.00 -2.27 15.25
CA VAL A 148 -13.19 -2.26 16.09
C VAL A 148 -13.84 -0.89 16.07
N VAL A 149 -15.13 -0.87 15.76
CA VAL A 149 -15.96 0.32 15.88
C VAL A 149 -16.94 0.11 17.02
N THR A 150 -17.02 1.08 17.93
CA THR A 150 -17.93 1.00 19.06
C THR A 150 -19.38 1.11 18.57
N GLN A 151 -20.25 0.22 19.04
CA GLN A 151 -21.64 0.09 18.55
C GLN A 151 -22.49 1.35 18.72
N ASP A 152 -22.18 2.17 19.72
CA ASP A 152 -22.80 3.48 19.96
C ASP A 152 -22.63 4.45 18.77
N LYS A 153 -21.59 4.26 17.95
CA LYS A 153 -21.32 5.06 16.75
C LYS A 153 -21.97 4.51 15.47
N PHE A 154 -22.54 3.30 15.50
CA PHE A 154 -23.13 2.61 14.34
C PHE A 154 -24.46 1.90 14.68
N SER A 155 -25.23 2.43 15.62
CA SER A 155 -26.51 1.86 16.07
C SER A 155 -27.51 1.61 14.93
N ASN A 156 -27.43 2.38 13.83
CA ASN A 156 -28.29 2.24 12.66
C ASN A 156 -27.96 1.06 11.73
N PHE A 157 -26.76 0.48 11.80
CA PHE A 157 -26.35 -0.67 10.98
C PHE A 157 -26.63 -2.02 11.65
N TYR A 158 -26.67 -2.05 12.99
CA TYR A 158 -26.86 -3.28 13.77
C TYR A 158 -28.32 -3.39 14.24
N SER A 159 -29.26 -3.62 13.32
CA SER A 159 -30.68 -3.79 13.67
C SER A 159 -30.98 -5.08 14.46
N GLN A 160 -30.12 -6.10 14.35
CA GLN A 160 -30.27 -7.42 15.01
C GLN A 160 -29.05 -7.85 15.86
N GLY A 161 -27.94 -7.09 15.83
CA GLY A 161 -26.67 -7.43 16.49
C GLY A 161 -26.40 -6.56 17.72
N LYS A 162 -27.18 -6.74 18.79
CA LYS A 162 -26.89 -6.11 20.09
C LYS A 162 -25.95 -7.03 20.88
N GLY A 163 -24.70 -6.63 21.07
CA GLY A 163 -23.78 -7.44 21.89
C GLY A 163 -22.36 -6.91 21.90
N ASP A 164 -21.75 -6.91 23.09
CA ASP A 164 -20.32 -6.60 23.23
C ASP A 164 -19.46 -7.69 22.57
N ILE A 165 -18.44 -7.29 21.84
CA ILE A 165 -17.44 -8.21 21.28
C ILE A 165 -16.41 -8.52 22.38
N PHE A 166 -16.13 -9.80 22.58
CA PHE A 166 -15.25 -10.30 23.63
C PHE A 166 -14.06 -11.06 23.06
N LEU A 167 -12.88 -10.84 23.64
CA LEU A 167 -11.62 -11.52 23.31
C LEU A 167 -11.09 -12.30 24.52
N CYS A 168 -10.58 -13.52 24.30
CA CYS A 168 -9.78 -14.20 25.32
C CYS A 168 -8.41 -13.49 25.50
N PRO A 169 -7.69 -13.75 26.60
CA PRO A 169 -6.36 -13.20 26.85
C PRO A 169 -5.37 -13.40 25.71
N ARG A 170 -5.34 -14.60 25.13
CA ARG A 170 -4.50 -14.94 23.98
C ARG A 170 -4.79 -14.01 22.80
N CYS A 171 -6.05 -13.92 22.35
CA CYS A 171 -6.43 -13.08 21.21
C CYS A 171 -6.26 -11.58 21.49
N ALA A 172 -6.49 -11.11 22.71
CA ALA A 172 -6.35 -9.69 23.05
C ALA A 172 -4.88 -9.24 23.03
N LEU A 173 -3.97 -10.05 23.59
CA LEU A 173 -2.53 -9.75 23.59
C LEU A 173 -1.91 -9.95 22.21
N ALA A 174 -2.32 -10.98 21.47
CA ALA A 174 -1.96 -11.12 20.07
C ALA A 174 -2.46 -9.93 19.24
N GLY A 175 -3.69 -9.47 19.47
CA GLY A 175 -4.20 -8.26 18.85
C GLY A 175 -3.35 -7.02 19.10
N LEU A 176 -2.83 -6.84 20.32
CA LEU A 176 -1.86 -5.78 20.61
C LEU A 176 -0.52 -5.99 19.88
N ALA A 177 -0.04 -7.24 19.82
CA ALA A 177 1.18 -7.59 19.08
C ALA A 177 1.07 -7.34 17.57
N GLY A 178 -0.14 -7.37 16.99
CA GLY A 178 -0.36 -7.07 15.56
C GLY A 178 0.13 -5.66 15.13
N TYR A 179 0.20 -4.70 16.05
CA TYR A 179 0.79 -3.38 15.79
C TYR A 179 2.31 -3.40 15.55
N LEU A 180 2.98 -4.51 15.85
CA LEU A 180 4.43 -4.68 15.68
C LEU A 180 4.77 -5.41 14.38
N THR A 181 3.78 -5.94 13.66
CA THR A 181 4.00 -6.81 12.49
C THR A 181 3.77 -6.14 11.15
N TRP A 182 3.16 -4.96 11.12
CA TRP A 182 2.81 -4.27 9.87
C TRP A 182 4.01 -3.54 9.23
N LEU A 183 4.02 -3.50 7.90
CA LEU A 183 4.82 -2.52 7.16
C LEU A 183 3.98 -1.26 6.98
N TRP A 184 4.54 -0.09 7.16
CA TRP A 184 3.79 1.16 7.05
C TRP A 184 4.65 2.30 6.50
N ILE A 185 3.98 3.22 5.82
CA ILE A 185 4.57 4.45 5.30
C ILE A 185 3.62 5.62 5.56
N ALA A 186 4.19 6.78 5.82
CA ALA A 186 3.44 8.00 6.09
C ALA A 186 3.90 9.14 5.20
N GLN A 187 2.93 9.87 4.65
CA GLN A 187 3.16 11.05 3.85
C GLN A 187 2.19 12.16 4.27
N GLY A 188 2.73 13.21 4.90
CA GLY A 188 1.91 14.28 5.47
C GLY A 188 0.97 13.73 6.54
N LYS A 189 -0.34 13.78 6.28
CA LYS A 189 -1.37 13.20 7.17
C LYS A 189 -1.84 11.82 6.73
N THR A 190 -1.42 11.32 5.57
CA THR A 190 -1.84 10.01 5.10
C THR A 190 -0.90 8.95 5.65
N VAL A 191 -1.46 7.85 6.13
CA VAL A 191 -0.71 6.66 6.56
C VAL A 191 -1.28 5.45 5.83
N HIS A 192 -0.37 4.67 5.24
CA HIS A 192 -0.69 3.36 4.68
C HIS A 192 0.00 2.29 5.50
N PHE A 193 -0.70 1.20 5.79
CA PHE A 193 -0.09 0.04 6.43
C PHE A 193 -0.54 -1.27 5.77
N PHE A 194 0.33 -2.26 5.86
CA PHE A 194 0.31 -3.48 5.06
C PHE A 194 0.55 -4.69 5.96
N LEU A 195 -0.34 -5.67 5.88
CA LEU A 195 -0.22 -6.93 6.60
C LEU A 195 -0.33 -8.09 5.62
N PHE A 196 0.64 -9.00 5.68
CA PHE A 196 0.59 -10.24 4.93
C PHE A 196 -0.09 -11.33 5.73
N TYR A 197 -0.75 -12.25 5.05
CA TYR A 197 -1.45 -13.36 5.68
C TYR A 197 -1.32 -14.64 4.85
N SER A 198 -1.07 -15.74 5.55
CA SER A 198 -1.07 -17.13 5.07
C SER A 198 -1.38 -18.02 6.27
N ASN A 199 -1.19 -19.34 6.14
CA ASN A 199 -1.18 -20.23 7.30
C ASN A 199 -0.10 -19.80 8.31
N LEU A 200 -0.35 -20.06 9.60
CA LEU A 200 0.49 -19.57 10.69
C LEU A 200 1.96 -20.03 10.60
N LYS A 201 2.23 -21.24 10.10
CA LYS A 201 3.60 -21.77 10.00
C LYS A 201 4.39 -21.03 8.95
N GLU A 202 3.83 -20.83 7.76
CA GLU A 202 4.46 -20.03 6.71
C GLU A 202 4.53 -18.56 7.09
N LEU A 203 3.49 -18.02 7.71
CA LEU A 203 3.46 -16.64 8.20
C LEU A 203 4.56 -16.41 9.25
N GLN A 204 4.83 -17.40 10.12
CA GLN A 204 5.89 -17.32 11.11
C GLN A 204 7.27 -17.12 10.47
N VAL A 205 7.61 -17.99 9.52
CA VAL A 205 8.89 -17.91 8.82
C VAL A 205 8.94 -16.65 7.96
N PHE A 206 7.84 -16.29 7.30
CA PHE A 206 7.75 -15.08 6.48
C PHE A 206 7.98 -13.81 7.30
N HIS A 207 7.39 -13.74 8.50
CA HIS A 207 7.58 -12.61 9.40
C HIS A 207 9.06 -12.46 9.78
N LYS A 208 9.68 -13.57 10.19
CA LYS A 208 11.06 -13.59 10.68
C LYS A 208 12.09 -13.33 9.57
N GLU A 209 11.92 -13.95 8.41
CA GLU A 209 12.93 -13.95 7.34
C GLU A 209 12.72 -12.82 6.31
N VAL A 210 11.51 -12.25 6.22
CA VAL A 210 11.17 -11.21 5.22
C VAL A 210 10.71 -9.91 5.87
N ILE A 211 9.71 -9.94 6.75
CA ILE A 211 9.12 -8.71 7.31
C ILE A 211 10.06 -8.00 8.27
N GLU A 212 10.54 -8.68 9.31
CA GLU A 212 11.45 -8.08 10.31
C GLU A 212 12.72 -7.50 9.67
N PRO A 213 13.44 -8.21 8.77
CA PRO A 213 14.64 -7.67 8.15
C PRO A 213 14.36 -6.52 7.17
N SER A 214 13.18 -6.48 6.56
CA SER A 214 12.77 -5.37 5.68
C SER A 214 12.42 -4.08 6.44
N GLN A 215 12.23 -4.16 7.77
CA GLN A 215 11.91 -3.00 8.58
C GLN A 215 13.16 -2.17 8.88
N ILE A 216 13.12 -0.89 8.53
CA ILE A 216 14.13 0.10 8.96
C ILE A 216 13.72 0.71 10.30
N SER A 217 14.69 1.26 11.05
CA SER A 217 14.42 2.01 12.29
C SER A 217 13.44 3.15 11.99
N GLY A 218 12.19 2.95 12.40
CA GLY A 218 11.06 3.77 11.98
C GLY A 218 11.26 5.25 12.31
N GLY A 219 11.22 6.10 11.28
CA GLY A 219 11.12 7.56 11.43
C GLY A 219 9.69 8.04 11.21
N LYS A 220 9.46 9.35 11.11
CA LYS A 220 8.11 9.89 10.79
C LYS A 220 7.58 9.48 9.40
N GLY A 221 8.45 8.95 8.53
CA GLY A 221 8.11 8.61 7.15
C GLY A 221 7.68 7.16 6.92
N GLY A 222 7.95 6.22 7.82
CA GLY A 222 7.71 4.80 7.59
C GLY A 222 8.69 3.88 8.30
N ASN A 223 8.37 2.58 8.31
CA ASN A 223 9.31 1.52 8.66
C ASN A 223 9.78 0.72 7.43
N VAL A 224 9.45 1.15 6.20
CA VAL A 224 9.89 0.49 4.96
C VAL A 224 10.33 1.53 3.92
N LYS A 225 11.40 1.23 3.16
CA LYS A 225 11.89 2.08 2.06
C LYS A 225 11.28 1.64 0.73
N LEU A 226 10.37 2.46 0.20
CA LEU A 226 9.71 2.22 -1.09
C LEU A 226 10.33 3.04 -2.23
N PRO A 227 10.34 2.52 -3.47
CA PRO A 227 10.87 3.24 -4.63
C PRO A 227 10.04 4.48 -4.99
N PHE A 228 8.75 4.50 -4.65
CA PHE A 228 7.88 5.66 -4.70
C PHE A 228 6.70 5.42 -3.76
N TYR A 229 5.97 6.47 -3.43
CA TYR A 229 4.73 6.40 -2.64
C TYR A 229 3.95 7.69 -2.84
N GLY A 230 2.68 7.67 -2.46
CA GLY A 230 1.81 8.83 -2.60
C GLY A 230 0.63 8.80 -1.63
N PRO A 231 -0.31 9.75 -1.74
CA PRO A 231 -1.47 9.83 -0.86
C PRO A 231 -2.48 8.71 -1.07
N TYR A 232 -2.35 7.88 -2.12
CA TYR A 232 -3.32 6.84 -2.43
C TYR A 232 -2.79 5.41 -2.17
N LEU A 233 -3.73 4.48 -1.98
CA LEU A 233 -3.44 3.12 -1.51
C LEU A 233 -2.78 2.26 -2.61
N HIS A 234 -3.31 2.26 -3.83
CA HIS A 234 -2.89 1.31 -4.87
C HIS A 234 -1.50 1.65 -5.42
N GLU A 235 -1.18 2.94 -5.59
CA GLU A 235 0.17 3.37 -5.98
C GLU A 235 1.24 2.91 -4.96
N THR A 236 0.93 3.05 -3.67
CA THR A 236 1.86 2.68 -2.59
C THR A 236 1.96 1.16 -2.45
N THR A 237 0.84 0.45 -2.67
CA THR A 237 0.80 -1.01 -2.71
C THR A 237 1.66 -1.57 -3.84
N ILE A 238 1.55 -1.05 -5.07
CA ILE A 238 2.42 -1.48 -6.18
C ILE A 238 3.89 -1.21 -5.85
N ALA A 239 4.23 -0.06 -5.24
CA ALA A 239 5.60 0.21 -4.86
C ALA A 239 6.17 -0.79 -3.85
N LEU A 240 5.37 -1.19 -2.86
CA LEU A 240 5.72 -2.26 -1.92
C LEU A 240 5.90 -3.60 -2.64
N LEU A 241 4.97 -3.99 -3.51
CA LEU A 241 5.06 -5.25 -4.25
C LEU A 241 6.28 -5.28 -5.17
N LEU A 242 6.58 -4.21 -5.90
CA LEU A 242 7.77 -4.12 -6.75
C LEU A 242 9.06 -4.28 -5.92
N LYS A 243 9.12 -3.66 -4.73
CA LYS A 243 10.24 -3.81 -3.80
C LYS A 243 10.42 -5.27 -3.39
N LEU A 244 9.35 -5.95 -2.97
CA LEU A 244 9.39 -7.36 -2.58
C LEU A 244 9.74 -8.27 -3.76
N PHE A 245 9.20 -8.02 -4.95
CA PHE A 245 9.50 -8.80 -6.15
C PHE A 245 10.97 -8.68 -6.56
N ASN A 246 11.61 -7.53 -6.28
CA ASN A 246 13.04 -7.37 -6.52
C ASN A 246 13.88 -8.30 -5.62
N TYR A 247 13.49 -8.46 -4.35
CA TYR A 247 14.22 -9.32 -3.42
C TYR A 247 14.25 -10.78 -3.87
N VAL A 248 13.20 -11.28 -4.53
CA VAL A 248 13.13 -12.66 -5.03
C VAL A 248 14.27 -12.98 -6.00
N GLU A 249 14.66 -12.01 -6.82
CA GLU A 249 15.64 -12.22 -7.89
C GLU A 249 17.02 -11.65 -7.54
N GLY A 250 17.21 -11.25 -6.28
CA GLY A 250 18.33 -10.43 -5.82
C GLY A 250 19.71 -10.97 -6.21
N GLN A 251 20.46 -10.15 -6.96
CA GLN A 251 21.91 -10.21 -7.15
C GLN A 251 22.63 -9.02 -6.49
N GLU A 252 21.93 -8.21 -5.68
CA GLU A 252 22.48 -6.97 -5.12
C GLU A 252 23.01 -7.17 -3.69
N GLU A 253 24.14 -6.54 -3.38
CA GLU A 253 24.76 -6.50 -2.05
C GLU A 253 23.91 -5.69 -1.03
N GLU A 254 22.89 -4.95 -1.49
CA GLU A 254 22.00 -4.09 -0.66
C GLU A 254 20.69 -4.75 -0.21
N ASP A 255 20.50 -6.04 -0.49
CA ASP A 255 19.29 -6.75 -0.08
C ASP A 255 19.20 -6.84 1.45
N GLN A 256 18.10 -6.33 2.00
CA GLN A 256 17.84 -6.32 3.45
C GLN A 256 17.39 -7.68 4.00
N ILE A 257 17.16 -8.67 3.13
CA ILE A 257 16.65 -10.00 3.51
C ILE A 257 17.68 -11.10 3.25
N SER A 258 17.65 -12.14 4.10
CA SER A 258 18.50 -13.33 4.01
C SER A 258 18.23 -14.14 2.73
N PRO A 259 19.19 -14.94 2.23
CA PRO A 259 18.94 -15.88 1.13
C PRO A 259 17.74 -16.80 1.39
N GLU A 260 17.59 -17.30 2.62
CA GLU A 260 16.45 -18.12 3.04
C GLU A 260 15.12 -17.36 2.93
N GLY A 261 15.11 -16.07 3.26
CA GLY A 261 13.98 -15.18 3.07
C GLY A 261 13.62 -14.98 1.60
N ARG A 262 14.61 -14.93 0.71
CA ARG A 262 14.40 -14.82 -0.75
C ARG A 262 13.73 -16.07 -1.29
N ASP A 263 14.26 -17.26 -0.97
CA ASP A 263 13.70 -18.55 -1.39
C ASP A 263 12.26 -18.70 -0.88
N LEU A 264 12.00 -18.32 0.37
CA LEU A 264 10.65 -18.32 0.92
C LEU A 264 9.71 -17.40 0.15
N LEU A 265 10.13 -16.16 -0.13
CA LEU A 265 9.34 -15.20 -0.87
C LEU A 265 9.09 -15.67 -2.31
N ALA A 266 10.09 -16.27 -2.95
CA ALA A 266 9.98 -16.89 -4.27
C ALA A 266 8.89 -17.96 -4.29
N ARG A 267 8.92 -18.88 -3.33
CA ARG A 267 7.92 -19.95 -3.17
C ARG A 267 6.53 -19.40 -2.91
N LEU A 268 6.37 -18.45 -2.00
CA LEU A 268 5.08 -17.85 -1.65
C LEU A 268 4.46 -17.03 -2.78
N LEU A 269 5.28 -16.40 -3.62
CA LEU A 269 4.84 -15.67 -4.81
C LEU A 269 4.68 -16.59 -6.04
N GLY A 270 4.89 -17.90 -5.90
CA GLY A 270 4.73 -18.86 -6.99
C GLY A 270 5.74 -18.68 -8.12
N ALA A 271 6.97 -18.28 -7.76
CA ALA A 271 8.13 -18.25 -8.65
C ALA A 271 8.61 -19.68 -8.99
N GLU A 272 8.42 -20.61 -8.07
CA GLU A 272 8.72 -22.03 -8.21
C GLU A 272 7.51 -22.78 -8.77
N GLU A 273 7.75 -23.93 -9.41
CA GLU A 273 6.67 -24.80 -9.93
C GLU A 273 5.77 -25.37 -8.81
N VAL A 274 6.25 -25.33 -7.56
CA VAL A 274 5.51 -25.80 -6.39
C VAL A 274 4.51 -24.73 -5.95
N VAL A 275 3.23 -25.00 -6.17
CA VAL A 275 2.13 -24.14 -5.68
C VAL A 275 2.10 -24.21 -4.14
N PRO A 276 2.20 -23.07 -3.42
CA PRO A 276 2.13 -23.07 -1.96
C PRO A 276 0.75 -23.56 -1.48
N ALA A 277 0.74 -24.27 -0.35
CA ALA A 277 -0.49 -24.86 0.21
C ALA A 277 -1.54 -23.79 0.59
N ALA A 278 -1.11 -22.57 0.91
CA ALA A 278 -1.95 -21.40 1.04
C ALA A 278 -1.30 -20.21 0.31
N PRO A 279 -2.02 -19.51 -0.58
CA PRO A 279 -1.47 -18.33 -1.24
C PRO A 279 -1.25 -17.20 -0.23
N LEU A 280 -0.19 -16.42 -0.44
CA LEU A 280 0.06 -15.22 0.33
C LEU A 280 -0.95 -14.13 -0.06
N THR A 281 -1.65 -13.60 0.94
CA THR A 281 -2.60 -12.49 0.79
C THR A 281 -2.03 -11.23 1.44
N LEU A 282 -2.23 -10.08 0.81
CA LEU A 282 -1.87 -8.77 1.35
C LEU A 282 -3.13 -7.98 1.70
N TYR A 283 -3.26 -7.58 2.97
CA TYR A 283 -4.22 -6.60 3.43
C TYR A 283 -3.56 -5.22 3.48
N ALA A 284 -4.12 -4.27 2.74
CA ALA A 284 -3.61 -2.91 2.65
C ALA A 284 -4.67 -1.92 3.16
N VAL A 285 -4.25 -1.02 4.04
CA VAL A 285 -5.14 -0.05 4.68
C VAL A 285 -4.57 1.35 4.49
N SER A 286 -5.43 2.28 4.11
CA SER A 286 -5.10 3.71 4.06
C SER A 286 -6.01 4.50 4.99
N GLY A 287 -5.45 5.53 5.61
CA GLY A 287 -6.23 6.49 6.36
C GLY A 287 -5.50 7.79 6.61
N VAL A 288 -6.21 8.71 7.23
CA VAL A 288 -5.69 10.04 7.58
C VAL A 288 -5.52 10.13 9.09
N VAL A 289 -4.36 10.61 9.52
CA VAL A 289 -4.08 10.87 10.93
C VAL A 289 -4.51 12.30 11.31
N GLY A 290 -5.35 12.39 12.33
CA GLY A 290 -5.81 13.63 12.95
C GLY A 290 -5.74 13.55 14.46
N GLN A 291 -6.88 13.69 15.14
CA GLN A 291 -6.95 13.33 16.57
C GLN A 291 -6.89 11.81 16.76
N ALA A 292 -7.44 11.04 15.82
CA ALA A 292 -7.39 9.59 15.75
C ALA A 292 -7.08 9.19 14.29
N PHE A 293 -6.85 7.90 14.06
CA PHE A 293 -6.77 7.36 12.71
C PHE A 293 -8.16 7.26 12.11
N ASP A 294 -8.37 7.89 10.95
CA ASP A 294 -9.59 7.80 10.16
C ASP A 294 -9.34 6.95 8.91
N MET A 295 -9.83 5.70 8.93
CA MET A 295 -9.65 4.75 7.84
C MET A 295 -10.45 5.20 6.60
N LYS A 296 -9.76 5.34 5.47
CA LYS A 296 -10.35 5.74 4.18
C LYS A 296 -10.55 4.56 3.25
N SER A 297 -9.65 3.58 3.28
CA SER A 297 -9.76 2.38 2.45
C SER A 297 -9.13 1.16 3.13
N PHE A 298 -9.67 0.00 2.78
CA PHE A 298 -9.21 -1.32 3.21
C PHE A 298 -9.40 -2.25 2.01
N GLN A 299 -8.31 -2.84 1.50
CA GLN A 299 -8.33 -3.70 0.32
C GLN A 299 -7.53 -4.98 0.58
N GLU A 300 -8.04 -6.11 0.08
CA GLU A 300 -7.35 -7.39 0.08
C GLU A 300 -6.80 -7.69 -1.32
N PHE A 301 -5.53 -8.11 -1.40
CA PHE A 301 -4.87 -8.56 -2.63
C PHE A 301 -4.39 -10.01 -2.46
N SER A 302 -5.12 -10.95 -3.03
CA SER A 302 -4.83 -12.40 -2.96
C SER A 302 -4.17 -12.97 -4.21
N ARG A 303 -4.11 -12.20 -5.31
CA ARG A 303 -3.55 -12.62 -6.61
C ARG A 303 -2.07 -12.25 -6.79
N LEU A 304 -1.30 -12.23 -5.69
CA LEU A 304 0.11 -11.78 -5.70
C LEU A 304 1.00 -12.62 -6.64
N HIS A 305 0.74 -13.92 -6.74
CA HIS A 305 1.49 -14.80 -7.63
C HIS A 305 1.32 -14.46 -9.12
N LEU A 306 0.12 -14.04 -9.54
CA LEU A 306 -0.10 -13.59 -10.91
C LEU A 306 0.58 -12.25 -11.18
N LEU A 307 0.56 -11.33 -10.20
CA LEU A 307 1.28 -10.05 -10.29
C LEU A 307 2.79 -10.27 -10.39
N TYR A 308 3.33 -11.22 -9.62
CA TYR A 308 4.75 -11.56 -9.69
C TYR A 308 5.13 -12.16 -11.06
N ARG A 309 4.32 -13.09 -11.61
CA ARG A 309 4.54 -13.62 -12.97
C ARG A 309 4.50 -12.53 -14.05
N LEU A 310 3.54 -11.62 -13.94
CA LEU A 310 3.42 -10.46 -14.82
C LEU A 310 4.67 -9.56 -14.71
N TYR A 311 5.17 -9.32 -13.49
CA TYR A 311 6.40 -8.59 -13.24
C TYR A 311 7.63 -9.27 -13.88
N LYS A 312 7.80 -10.59 -13.72
CA LYS A 312 8.89 -11.33 -14.38
C LYS A 312 8.85 -11.16 -15.90
N ALA A 313 7.68 -11.35 -16.49
CA ALA A 313 7.53 -11.21 -17.92
C ALA A 313 7.77 -9.77 -18.42
N TRP A 314 7.42 -8.74 -17.63
CA TRP A 314 7.83 -7.37 -17.93
C TRP A 314 9.34 -7.21 -17.97
N LYS A 315 10.08 -7.78 -17.01
CA LYS A 315 11.56 -7.75 -17.06
C LYS A 315 12.10 -8.44 -18.31
N GLU A 316 11.53 -9.57 -18.71
CA GLU A 316 11.91 -10.27 -19.95
C GLU A 316 11.70 -9.41 -21.21
N LYS A 317 10.67 -8.54 -21.22
CA LYS A 317 10.50 -7.57 -22.31
C LYS A 317 11.48 -6.40 -22.25
N LEU A 318 12.10 -6.18 -21.08
CA LEU A 318 13.03 -5.09 -20.80
C LEU A 318 14.48 -5.55 -20.68
N VAL A 319 14.85 -6.71 -21.22
CA VAL A 319 16.23 -7.28 -21.12
C VAL A 319 17.32 -6.34 -21.66
N LYS A 320 16.96 -5.41 -22.55
CA LYS A 320 17.89 -4.38 -23.06
C LYS A 320 18.20 -3.26 -22.05
N ALA A 321 17.44 -3.16 -20.95
CA ALA A 321 17.66 -2.17 -19.91
C ALA A 321 18.84 -2.59 -19.02
N PRO A 322 19.73 -1.67 -18.63
CA PRO A 322 20.79 -1.97 -17.66
C PRO A 322 20.24 -2.50 -16.33
N ASN A 323 19.10 -1.96 -15.89
CA ASN A 323 18.36 -2.44 -14.73
C ASN A 323 16.86 -2.54 -15.08
N PRO A 324 16.37 -3.75 -15.44
CA PRO A 324 14.96 -3.96 -15.79
C PRO A 324 14.00 -3.65 -14.63
N HIS A 325 14.37 -3.96 -13.38
CA HIS A 325 13.55 -3.64 -12.21
C HIS A 325 13.35 -2.12 -12.08
N GLN A 326 14.45 -1.35 -12.12
CA GLN A 326 14.39 0.10 -12.00
C GLN A 326 13.61 0.74 -13.16
N THR A 327 13.64 0.12 -14.35
CA THR A 327 12.84 0.55 -15.50
C THR A 327 11.35 0.34 -15.23
N VAL A 328 10.92 -0.82 -14.71
CA VAL A 328 9.53 -1.04 -14.30
C VAL A 328 9.10 -0.02 -13.25
N VAL A 329 9.93 0.24 -12.24
CA VAL A 329 9.69 1.28 -11.23
C VAL A 329 9.48 2.64 -11.88
N ASN A 330 10.34 3.03 -12.82
CA ASN A 330 10.23 4.32 -13.52
C ASN A 330 8.97 4.42 -14.38
N ILE A 331 8.54 3.30 -14.99
CA ILE A 331 7.28 3.23 -15.76
C ILE A 331 6.09 3.56 -14.87
N PHE A 332 6.00 3.03 -13.65
CA PHE A 332 4.89 3.38 -12.75
C PHE A 332 5.05 4.78 -12.15
N ARG A 333 6.30 5.18 -11.81
CA ARG A 333 6.59 6.50 -11.21
C ARG A 333 6.15 7.66 -12.10
N GLN A 334 6.21 7.49 -13.43
CA GLN A 334 5.97 8.55 -14.40
C GLN A 334 4.56 9.16 -14.36
N PHE A 335 3.55 8.42 -13.88
CA PHE A 335 2.14 8.81 -13.97
C PHE A 335 1.74 9.87 -12.94
N GLN A 336 2.50 10.96 -12.92
CA GLN A 336 2.31 12.10 -12.01
C GLN A 336 2.52 13.40 -12.77
N VAL A 337 1.80 14.45 -12.37
CA VAL A 337 1.92 15.80 -12.95
C VAL A 337 2.24 16.79 -11.84
N ARG A 338 3.11 17.75 -12.11
CA ARG A 338 3.43 18.80 -11.15
C ARG A 338 2.33 19.88 -11.17
N GLU A 339 1.64 20.04 -10.05
CA GLU A 339 0.63 21.07 -9.82
C GLU A 339 1.13 22.02 -8.72
N GLY A 340 1.70 23.15 -9.14
CA GLY A 340 2.37 24.09 -8.22
C GLY A 340 3.56 23.43 -7.50
N ASN A 341 3.46 23.31 -6.17
CA ASN A 341 4.49 22.73 -5.31
C ASN A 341 4.27 21.24 -4.99
N GLN A 342 3.20 20.63 -5.50
CA GLN A 342 2.88 19.22 -5.23
C GLN A 342 2.80 18.42 -6.53
N TYR A 343 2.98 17.11 -6.41
CA TYR A 343 2.73 16.18 -7.50
C TYR A 343 1.31 15.61 -7.35
N ASN A 344 0.51 15.76 -8.40
CA ASN A 344 -0.75 15.04 -8.54
C ASN A 344 -0.45 13.65 -9.09
N THR A 345 -0.74 12.62 -8.29
CA THR A 345 -0.44 11.21 -8.58
C THR A 345 -1.68 10.39 -8.90
N LEU A 346 -2.82 11.06 -9.20
CA LEU A 346 -4.10 10.39 -9.45
C LEU A 346 -4.05 9.43 -10.65
N TRP A 347 -3.26 9.73 -11.69
CA TRP A 347 -3.07 8.81 -12.81
C TRP A 347 -2.32 7.55 -12.39
N ARG A 348 -1.25 7.71 -11.60
CA ARG A 348 -0.49 6.57 -11.03
C ARG A 348 -1.40 5.70 -10.20
N GLU A 349 -2.20 6.29 -9.32
CA GLU A 349 -3.19 5.55 -8.52
C GLU A 349 -4.14 4.73 -9.40
N LYS A 350 -4.75 5.34 -10.41
CA LYS A 350 -5.71 4.65 -11.29
C LYS A 350 -5.07 3.55 -12.13
N VAL A 351 -3.86 3.77 -12.64
CA VAL A 351 -3.10 2.75 -13.38
C VAL A 351 -2.70 1.60 -12.46
N CYS A 352 -2.19 1.90 -11.25
CA CYS A 352 -1.83 0.89 -10.26
C CYS A 352 -3.06 0.09 -9.79
N TRP A 353 -4.20 0.75 -9.55
CA TRP A 353 -5.47 0.10 -9.24
C TRP A 353 -5.87 -0.89 -10.33
N ALA A 354 -5.86 -0.44 -11.60
CA ALA A 354 -6.24 -1.29 -12.72
C ALA A 354 -5.33 -2.52 -12.84
N VAL A 355 -4.03 -2.34 -12.64
CA VAL A 355 -3.04 -3.43 -12.67
C VAL A 355 -3.23 -4.40 -11.50
N LEU A 356 -3.41 -3.91 -10.27
CA LEU A 356 -3.63 -4.76 -9.09
C LEU A 356 -4.91 -5.61 -9.20
N GLU A 357 -5.95 -5.04 -9.80
CA GLU A 357 -7.26 -5.70 -10.00
C GLU A 357 -7.36 -6.45 -11.34
N PHE A 358 -6.30 -6.49 -12.14
CA PHE A 358 -6.26 -7.11 -13.48
C PHE A 358 -7.35 -6.57 -14.44
N THR A 359 -7.68 -5.28 -14.33
CA THR A 359 -8.62 -4.59 -15.22
C THR A 359 -7.88 -3.76 -16.27
N ASP A 360 -8.58 -2.90 -17.02
CA ASP A 360 -8.02 -2.18 -18.17
C ASP A 360 -7.33 -0.86 -17.75
N PRO A 361 -5.98 -0.73 -17.79
CA PRO A 361 -5.28 0.49 -17.40
C PRO A 361 -5.26 1.55 -18.52
N PHE A 362 -5.59 1.19 -19.76
CA PHE A 362 -5.36 2.03 -20.92
C PHE A 362 -6.14 3.34 -20.93
N PRO A 363 -7.41 3.41 -20.48
CA PRO A 363 -8.12 4.69 -20.36
C PRO A 363 -7.39 5.71 -19.46
N HIS A 364 -6.71 5.23 -18.42
CA HIS A 364 -5.96 6.07 -17.50
C HIS A 364 -4.62 6.51 -18.09
N ILE A 365 -3.96 5.66 -18.87
CA ILE A 365 -2.76 5.99 -19.64
C ILE A 365 -3.09 7.01 -20.74
N GLU A 366 -4.20 6.83 -21.46
CA GLU A 366 -4.69 7.77 -22.49
C GLU A 366 -5.00 9.14 -21.85
N SER A 367 -5.75 9.17 -20.75
CA SER A 367 -5.99 10.43 -20.02
C SER A 367 -4.67 11.08 -19.57
N PHE A 368 -3.72 10.32 -19.03
CA PHE A 368 -2.42 10.86 -18.62
C PHE A 368 -1.65 11.51 -19.78
N LEU A 369 -1.64 10.86 -20.95
CA LEU A 369 -0.97 11.41 -22.14
C LEU A 369 -1.59 12.74 -22.60
N PHE A 370 -2.92 12.82 -22.67
CA PHE A 370 -3.63 13.98 -23.24
C PHE A 370 -3.88 15.11 -22.23
N GLU A 371 -4.00 14.80 -20.95
CA GLU A 371 -4.35 15.75 -19.89
C GLU A 371 -3.18 16.08 -18.98
N GLY A 372 -2.23 15.14 -18.82
CA GLY A 372 -0.96 15.37 -18.14
C GLY A 372 0.10 15.81 -19.14
N ARG A 373 0.74 14.85 -19.82
CA ARG A 373 1.93 15.08 -20.66
C ARG A 373 1.76 16.15 -21.72
N ALA A 374 0.67 16.10 -22.50
CA ALA A 374 0.45 17.06 -23.58
C ALA A 374 0.23 18.51 -23.08
N LYS A 375 -0.12 18.70 -21.81
CA LYS A 375 -0.35 20.02 -21.19
C LYS A 375 0.81 20.50 -20.33
N GLU A 376 1.86 19.69 -20.15
CA GLU A 376 3.07 20.11 -19.44
C GLU A 376 3.76 21.27 -20.17
N LYS A 377 4.49 22.13 -19.43
CA LYS A 377 5.29 23.21 -20.02
C LYS A 377 6.26 22.68 -21.08
N SER A 378 6.83 21.52 -20.82
CA SER A 378 7.67 20.75 -21.73
C SER A 378 7.03 19.39 -21.96
N PRO A 379 6.14 19.25 -22.96
CA PRO A 379 5.50 17.99 -23.25
C PRO A 379 6.54 16.92 -23.56
N SER A 380 6.37 15.75 -22.96
CA SER A 380 7.30 14.63 -23.07
C SER A 380 6.55 13.32 -23.32
N PRO A 381 7.14 12.38 -24.07
CA PRO A 381 6.55 11.06 -24.27
C PRO A 381 6.60 10.25 -22.97
N LEU A 382 5.93 9.08 -22.99
CA LEU A 382 6.06 8.06 -21.96
C LEU A 382 7.52 7.61 -21.83
N VAL A 383 7.88 7.25 -20.60
CA VAL A 383 9.19 6.68 -20.26
C VAL A 383 9.45 5.44 -21.13
N TRP A 384 10.70 5.27 -21.56
CA TRP A 384 11.12 4.11 -22.33
C TRP A 384 10.72 2.78 -21.64
N GLY A 385 10.29 1.79 -22.41
CA GLY A 385 9.82 0.50 -21.87
C GLY A 385 8.33 0.47 -21.52
N THR A 386 7.66 1.63 -21.39
CA THR A 386 6.22 1.69 -21.04
C THR A 386 5.35 0.96 -22.05
N GLU A 387 5.63 1.16 -23.34
CA GLU A 387 4.85 0.53 -24.41
C GLU A 387 5.03 -0.99 -24.43
N GLU A 388 6.24 -1.49 -24.16
CA GLU A 388 6.55 -2.92 -24.10
C GLU A 388 5.83 -3.60 -22.93
N VAL A 389 5.87 -2.98 -21.74
CA VAL A 389 5.21 -3.46 -20.51
C VAL A 389 3.70 -3.54 -20.70
N PHE A 390 3.08 -2.47 -21.19
CA PHE A 390 1.62 -2.45 -21.34
C PHE A 390 1.14 -3.20 -22.59
N GLN A 391 1.91 -3.31 -23.68
CA GLN A 391 1.54 -4.23 -24.77
C GLN A 391 1.49 -5.69 -24.30
N TYR A 392 2.46 -6.10 -23.48
CA TYR A 392 2.42 -7.42 -22.86
C TYR A 392 1.17 -7.58 -21.98
N TYR A 393 0.82 -6.56 -21.19
CA TYR A 393 -0.41 -6.56 -20.40
C TYR A 393 -1.68 -6.67 -21.28
N ALA A 394 -1.77 -5.92 -22.38
CA ALA A 394 -2.90 -6.00 -23.31
C ALA A 394 -3.07 -7.42 -23.87
N LYS A 395 -1.96 -8.05 -24.26
CA LYS A 395 -1.96 -9.41 -24.80
C LYS A 395 -2.39 -10.43 -23.74
N GLU A 396 -1.67 -10.48 -22.62
CA GLU A 396 -1.82 -11.58 -21.66
C GLU A 396 -3.01 -11.41 -20.71
N VAL A 397 -3.30 -10.19 -20.26
CA VAL A 397 -4.37 -9.93 -19.28
C VAL A 397 -5.68 -9.59 -19.98
N LEU A 398 -5.64 -8.75 -21.01
CA LEU A 398 -6.85 -8.30 -21.72
C LEU A 398 -7.16 -9.14 -22.97
N SER A 399 -6.35 -10.15 -23.28
CA SER A 399 -6.51 -11.06 -24.42
C SER A 399 -6.63 -10.33 -25.77
N VAL A 400 -5.88 -9.23 -25.95
CA VAL A 400 -5.82 -8.52 -27.24
C VAL A 400 -4.90 -9.28 -28.19
N ASP A 401 -5.37 -9.49 -29.42
CA ASP A 401 -4.61 -10.19 -30.46
C ASP A 401 -3.27 -9.51 -30.76
N GLU A 402 -2.21 -10.32 -30.87
CA GLU A 402 -0.85 -9.81 -31.05
C GLU A 402 -0.66 -9.14 -32.42
N ASN A 403 -1.30 -9.65 -33.47
CA ASN A 403 -1.22 -9.03 -34.79
C ASN A 403 -1.95 -7.68 -34.81
N LEU A 404 -3.11 -7.60 -34.16
CA LEU A 404 -3.83 -6.35 -33.97
C LEU A 404 -2.97 -5.33 -33.19
N LEU A 405 -2.29 -5.73 -32.11
CA LEU A 405 -1.38 -4.84 -31.37
C LEU A 405 -0.24 -4.31 -32.24
N LYS A 406 0.38 -5.16 -33.07
CA LYS A 406 1.44 -4.74 -34.02
C LYS A 406 0.91 -3.72 -35.03
N ILE A 407 -0.29 -3.95 -35.57
CA ILE A 407 -0.95 -3.03 -36.51
C ILE A 407 -1.26 -1.70 -35.84
N LEU A 408 -1.87 -1.71 -34.64
CA LEU A 408 -2.21 -0.50 -33.89
C LEU A 408 -0.97 0.33 -33.55
N ARG A 409 0.12 -0.34 -33.14
CA ARG A 409 1.38 0.32 -32.84
C ARG A 409 1.98 0.94 -34.10
N GLY A 410 2.12 0.17 -35.19
CA GLY A 410 2.71 0.64 -36.42
C GLY A 410 1.93 1.81 -37.04
N PHE A 411 0.61 1.67 -37.13
CA PHE A 411 -0.26 2.73 -37.64
C PHE A 411 -0.29 3.94 -36.70
N GLY A 412 -0.40 3.73 -35.39
CA GLY A 412 -0.35 4.79 -34.39
C GLY A 412 0.94 5.60 -34.46
N TYR A 413 2.10 4.95 -34.62
CA TYR A 413 3.36 5.66 -34.81
C TYR A 413 3.37 6.54 -36.05
N SER A 414 2.95 6.00 -37.19
CA SER A 414 2.86 6.75 -38.45
C SER A 414 1.91 7.94 -38.32
N LEU A 415 0.74 7.72 -37.73
CA LEU A 415 -0.26 8.75 -37.45
C LEU A 415 0.32 9.87 -36.57
N GLY A 416 0.93 9.53 -35.44
CA GLY A 416 1.49 10.52 -34.52
C GLY A 416 2.62 11.34 -35.11
N THR A 417 3.56 10.71 -35.84
CA THR A 417 4.66 11.41 -36.51
C THR A 417 4.14 12.34 -37.61
N LYS A 418 3.23 11.87 -38.46
CA LYS A 418 2.65 12.70 -39.53
C LYS A 418 1.79 13.85 -38.99
N ALA A 419 1.07 13.62 -37.89
CA ALA A 419 0.34 14.67 -37.21
C ALA A 419 1.28 15.76 -36.65
N GLU A 420 2.47 15.39 -36.18
CA GLU A 420 3.49 16.36 -35.73
C GLU A 420 4.08 17.16 -36.90
N GLU A 421 4.42 16.48 -38.00
CA GLU A 421 4.92 17.12 -39.23
C GLU A 421 3.94 18.16 -39.77
N LYS A 422 2.65 17.82 -39.81
CA LYS A 422 1.56 18.72 -40.27
C LYS A 422 1.02 19.65 -39.16
N LYS A 423 1.60 19.61 -37.95
CA LYS A 423 1.17 20.39 -36.77
C LYS A 423 -0.32 20.26 -36.44
N ASP A 424 -0.88 19.07 -36.65
CA ASP A 424 -2.32 18.79 -36.58
C ASP A 424 -2.67 17.92 -35.37
N MET A 425 -2.41 18.46 -34.17
CA MET A 425 -2.77 17.78 -32.92
C MET A 425 -4.28 17.60 -32.76
N GLY A 426 -5.08 18.41 -33.45
CA GLY A 426 -6.55 18.35 -33.42
C GLY A 426 -7.10 16.99 -33.84
N LEU A 427 -6.47 16.32 -34.81
CA LEU A 427 -6.85 14.96 -35.22
C LEU A 427 -6.68 13.92 -34.10
N LEU A 428 -5.65 14.07 -33.25
CA LEU A 428 -5.43 13.15 -32.13
C LEU A 428 -6.49 13.35 -31.05
N TYR A 429 -6.91 14.60 -30.78
CA TYR A 429 -8.03 14.88 -29.87
C TYR A 429 -9.37 14.40 -30.43
N ALA A 430 -9.60 14.55 -31.75
CA ALA A 430 -10.79 14.01 -32.40
C ALA A 430 -10.84 12.48 -32.23
N LEU A 431 -9.74 11.79 -32.53
CA LEU A 431 -9.60 10.35 -32.37
C LEU A 431 -9.96 9.89 -30.96
N ARG A 432 -9.38 10.52 -29.93
CA ARG A 432 -9.68 10.24 -28.52
C ARG A 432 -11.17 10.41 -28.19
N ASN A 433 -11.76 11.50 -28.67
CA ASN A 433 -13.11 11.94 -28.31
C ASN A 433 -14.23 11.23 -29.05
N ALA A 434 -13.92 10.35 -30.02
CA ALA A 434 -14.91 9.56 -30.73
C ALA A 434 -15.80 8.76 -29.75
N LYS A 435 -17.13 8.94 -29.88
CA LYS A 435 -18.13 8.42 -28.94
C LYS A 435 -18.71 7.08 -29.34
N ASN A 436 -18.65 6.73 -30.62
CA ASN A 436 -19.12 5.46 -31.16
C ASN A 436 -18.23 5.02 -32.35
N VAL A 437 -18.47 3.80 -32.82
CA VAL A 437 -17.70 3.19 -33.93
C VAL A 437 -17.82 4.01 -35.22
N GLU A 438 -18.99 4.54 -35.55
CA GLU A 438 -19.20 5.31 -36.77
C GLU A 438 -18.39 6.61 -36.78
N GLU A 439 -18.38 7.34 -35.67
CA GLU A 439 -17.57 8.54 -35.49
C GLU A 439 -16.08 8.21 -35.56
N PHE A 440 -15.66 7.10 -34.94
CA PHE A 440 -14.29 6.62 -35.03
C PHE A 440 -13.87 6.34 -36.49
N LEU A 441 -14.70 5.64 -37.27
CA LEU A 441 -14.42 5.37 -38.69
C LEU A 441 -14.38 6.65 -39.55
N LYS A 442 -15.25 7.64 -39.25
CA LYS A 442 -15.19 8.96 -39.91
C LYS A 442 -13.88 9.67 -39.63
N ILE A 443 -13.42 9.64 -38.38
CA ILE A 443 -12.13 10.25 -38.00
C ILE A 443 -10.95 9.52 -38.66
N LEU A 444 -11.00 8.19 -38.79
CA LEU A 444 -9.97 7.46 -39.56
C LEU A 444 -9.94 7.90 -41.03
N ASN A 445 -11.10 8.17 -41.63
CA ASN A 445 -11.18 8.69 -42.99
C ASN A 445 -10.59 10.11 -43.10
N ASP A 446 -10.93 10.99 -42.16
CA ASP A 446 -10.35 12.35 -42.09
C ASP A 446 -8.82 12.30 -41.92
N ILE A 447 -8.32 11.37 -41.11
CA ILE A 447 -6.89 11.11 -40.93
C ILE A 447 -6.25 10.69 -42.26
N GLN A 448 -6.88 9.76 -42.99
CA GLN A 448 -6.36 9.30 -44.29
C GLN A 448 -6.21 10.46 -45.27
N PHE A 449 -7.21 11.33 -45.39
CA PHE A 449 -7.16 12.46 -46.32
C PHE A 449 -6.22 13.57 -45.86
N ARG A 450 -6.29 13.99 -44.59
CA ARG A 450 -5.52 15.14 -44.09
C ARG A 450 -4.05 14.80 -43.92
N LEU A 451 -3.73 13.58 -43.49
CA LEU A 451 -2.35 13.15 -43.26
C LEU A 451 -1.76 12.34 -44.42
N GLU A 452 -2.56 11.97 -45.41
CA GLU A 452 -2.14 11.16 -46.58
C GLU A 452 -1.53 9.82 -46.18
N ILE A 453 -2.10 9.19 -45.14
CA ILE A 453 -1.68 7.86 -44.65
C ILE A 453 -2.74 6.81 -44.96
N THR A 454 -2.32 5.58 -45.26
CA THR A 454 -3.23 4.47 -45.52
C THR A 454 -3.73 3.85 -44.22
N ILE A 455 -5.04 3.65 -44.09
CA ILE A 455 -5.64 2.96 -42.95
C ILE A 455 -5.49 1.44 -43.13
N PRO A 456 -4.95 0.70 -42.15
CA PRO A 456 -4.91 -0.75 -42.22
C PRO A 456 -6.32 -1.37 -42.27
N GLU A 457 -6.55 -2.30 -43.19
CA GLU A 457 -7.85 -2.96 -43.38
C GLU A 457 -8.38 -3.62 -42.10
N LYS A 458 -7.49 -4.14 -41.26
CA LYS A 458 -7.82 -4.75 -39.97
C LYS A 458 -8.61 -3.82 -39.04
N LEU A 459 -8.41 -2.51 -39.15
CA LEU A 459 -9.13 -1.51 -38.34
C LEU A 459 -10.56 -1.25 -38.85
N LEU A 460 -10.87 -1.72 -40.06
CA LEU A 460 -12.18 -1.60 -40.71
C LEU A 460 -13.02 -2.89 -40.58
N GLU A 461 -12.43 -3.98 -40.07
CA GLU A 461 -13.13 -5.25 -39.83
C GLU A 461 -14.11 -5.15 -38.66
N LEU A 462 -15.37 -4.85 -38.96
CA LEU A 462 -16.45 -4.82 -37.98
C LEU A 462 -16.99 -6.24 -37.71
N GLY A 463 -16.84 -6.69 -36.46
CA GLY A 463 -17.47 -7.89 -35.93
C GLY A 463 -18.77 -7.61 -35.19
N GLN A 464 -19.40 -8.66 -34.67
CA GLN A 464 -20.60 -8.52 -33.83
C GLN A 464 -20.29 -7.78 -32.52
N GLY A 465 -21.24 -6.93 -32.08
CA GLY A 465 -21.18 -6.25 -30.77
C GLY A 465 -20.17 -5.10 -30.67
N GLU A 466 -20.06 -4.25 -31.69
CA GLU A 466 -19.11 -3.13 -31.76
C GLU A 466 -17.66 -3.55 -31.49
N ARG A 467 -17.22 -4.62 -32.18
CA ARG A 467 -15.85 -5.13 -32.08
C ARG A 467 -15.09 -4.89 -33.37
N ILE A 468 -13.83 -4.53 -33.24
CA ILE A 468 -12.88 -4.43 -34.35
C ILE A 468 -11.86 -5.55 -34.18
N ALA A 469 -11.77 -6.43 -35.17
CA ALA A 469 -10.89 -7.61 -35.12
C ALA A 469 -11.03 -8.42 -33.79
N GLY A 470 -12.27 -8.63 -33.34
CA GLY A 470 -12.58 -9.38 -32.12
C GLY A 470 -12.36 -8.63 -30.79
N THR A 471 -11.78 -7.43 -30.81
CA THR A 471 -11.53 -6.60 -29.63
C THR A 471 -12.59 -5.50 -29.50
N PRO A 472 -13.06 -5.11 -28.29
CA PRO A 472 -13.97 -3.98 -28.13
C PRO A 472 -13.42 -2.72 -28.83
N TRP A 473 -14.24 -2.05 -29.65
CA TRP A 473 -13.79 -0.90 -30.44
C TRP A 473 -13.19 0.20 -29.56
N LEU A 474 -13.74 0.40 -28.36
CA LEU A 474 -13.25 1.39 -27.40
C LEU A 474 -11.79 1.13 -27.01
N ARG A 475 -11.42 -0.14 -26.82
CA ARG A 475 -10.03 -0.53 -26.54
C ARG A 475 -9.12 -0.32 -27.74
N VAL A 476 -9.61 -0.65 -28.94
CA VAL A 476 -8.89 -0.39 -30.20
C VAL A 476 -8.60 1.10 -30.36
N LYS A 477 -9.62 1.95 -30.15
CA LYS A 477 -9.49 3.41 -30.16
C LYS A 477 -8.48 3.88 -29.13
N THR A 478 -8.64 3.50 -27.86
CA THR A 478 -7.77 3.96 -26.77
C THR A 478 -6.31 3.55 -27.00
N LEU A 479 -6.04 2.30 -27.43
CA LEU A 479 -4.69 1.86 -27.76
C LEU A 479 -4.09 2.66 -28.92
N LEU A 480 -4.86 2.88 -29.99
CA LEU A 480 -4.43 3.68 -31.13
C LEU A 480 -4.12 5.13 -30.72
N SER A 481 -4.99 5.76 -29.91
CA SER A 481 -4.78 7.10 -29.35
C SER A 481 -3.50 7.18 -28.54
N ILE A 482 -3.20 6.16 -27.71
CA ILE A 482 -1.98 6.10 -26.90
C ILE A 482 -0.75 6.05 -27.81
N PHE A 483 -0.70 5.13 -28.77
CA PHE A 483 0.44 5.01 -29.68
C PHE A 483 0.65 6.27 -30.51
N ALA A 484 -0.43 6.87 -31.01
CA ALA A 484 -0.38 8.10 -31.80
C ALA A 484 0.06 9.31 -30.99
N MET A 485 -0.55 9.57 -29.83
CA MET A 485 -0.16 10.70 -28.99
C MET A 485 1.27 10.54 -28.46
N ASN A 486 1.67 9.34 -28.06
CA ASN A 486 3.03 9.11 -27.59
C ASN A 486 4.08 9.35 -28.70
N SER A 487 3.77 8.92 -29.93
CA SER A 487 4.63 9.17 -31.10
C SER A 487 4.71 10.67 -31.45
N TYR A 488 3.58 11.38 -31.44
CA TYR A 488 3.54 12.83 -31.64
C TYR A 488 4.42 13.58 -30.63
N LEU A 489 4.30 13.25 -29.34
CA LEU A 489 5.11 13.87 -28.28
C LEU A 489 6.60 13.57 -28.47
N ARG A 490 6.95 12.34 -28.85
CA ARG A 490 8.33 11.94 -29.13
C ARG A 490 8.93 12.73 -30.30
N ALA A 491 8.20 12.88 -31.40
CA ALA A 491 8.62 13.70 -32.55
C ALA A 491 8.78 15.17 -32.16
N SER A 492 7.83 15.70 -31.38
CA SER A 492 7.86 17.08 -30.88
C SER A 492 9.07 17.36 -29.98
N SER A 493 9.48 16.40 -29.14
CA SER A 493 10.66 16.54 -28.28
C SER A 493 11.98 16.43 -29.06
N GLY A 494 12.03 15.62 -30.11
CA GLY A 494 13.21 15.50 -30.99
C GLY A 494 13.57 16.83 -31.67
N ASN A 495 12.55 17.53 -32.19
CA ASN A 495 12.71 18.84 -32.85
C ASN A 495 13.14 19.97 -31.89
N LYS A 496 12.97 19.82 -30.56
CA LYS A 496 13.35 20.85 -29.57
C LYS A 496 14.84 20.80 -29.18
N LYS A 497 15.52 19.66 -29.32
CA LYS A 497 16.95 19.54 -28.97
C LYS A 497 17.89 20.23 -29.96
N GLU A 498 17.41 20.62 -31.14
CA GLU A 498 18.19 21.38 -32.13
C GLU A 498 18.10 22.92 -31.93
N GLY A 499 17.40 23.40 -30.90
CA GLY A 499 17.13 24.84 -30.72
C GLY A 499 17.26 25.39 -29.29
N GLY A 500 17.94 24.71 -28.37
CA GLY A 500 18.11 25.21 -27.00
C GLY A 500 19.28 24.59 -26.27
N GLU A 501 20.34 25.37 -26.09
CA GLU A 501 21.45 25.11 -25.17
C GLU A 501 20.98 25.11 -23.70
N GLU A 502 21.62 24.24 -22.92
CA GLU A 502 21.80 24.24 -21.46
C GLU A 502 20.57 24.30 -20.53
N TYR A 503 20.41 23.26 -19.69
CA TYR A 503 20.36 23.31 -18.22
C TYR A 503 19.79 21.99 -17.71
N GLU A 504 20.66 21.01 -17.42
CA GLU A 504 20.31 19.83 -16.63
C GLU A 504 21.46 19.47 -15.70
N GLN A 505 21.52 20.14 -14.56
CA GLN A 505 22.18 19.63 -13.35
C GLN A 505 21.36 20.03 -12.12
N SER A 506 21.26 19.09 -11.19
CA SER A 506 20.69 19.15 -9.83
C SER A 506 19.17 18.97 -9.68
N ALA A 507 18.78 17.75 -9.28
CA ALA A 507 18.19 17.52 -7.96
C ALA A 507 18.19 16.01 -7.64
N GLU A 508 19.07 15.63 -6.71
CA GLU A 508 18.99 14.41 -5.91
C GLU A 508 17.74 14.39 -5.02
#